data_AF-A0A0Q8EU00-F1
#
_entry.id   AF-A0A0Q8EU00-F1
#
_cell.length_a   1.000
_cell.length_b   1.000
_cell.length_c   1.000
_cell.angle_alpha   90.00
_cell.angle_beta   90.00
_cell.angle_gamma   90.00
#
_symmetry.space_group_name_H-M   'P 1'
#
loop_
_entity.id
_entity.type
_entity.pdbx_description
1 polymer ?
#
loop_
_entity_poly.entity_id
_entity_poly.type
_entity_poly.pdbx_seq_one_letter_code
_entity_poly.pdbx_strand_id
1 'polypeptide(L)'
;MTFDVGIGKCRSVKSDSVDVWVDGSIVRRLAPETKWQRDGISVLQVPAKLCSARHPLAEGAEVFLDTALITASSVGKLDVDGSGEFAKARLSLLVPVVDTEVTPPPSRKASWR
;
A
#
# COMPACT_ATOMS: atom_id res chain seq x y z
N MET A 1 -11.85 -1.95 11.80
CA MET A 1 -10.75 -1.28 12.52
C MET A 1 -9.94 -0.52 11.49
N THR A 2 -9.79 0.79 11.62
CA THR A 2 -9.08 1.64 10.64
C THR A 2 -7.70 1.99 11.19
N PHE A 3 -6.67 1.69 10.43
CA PHE A 3 -5.28 1.94 10.79
C PHE A 3 -4.52 2.55 9.62
N ASP A 4 -3.40 3.19 9.93
CA ASP A 4 -2.54 3.83 8.95
C ASP A 4 -1.42 2.87 8.55
N VAL A 5 -1.12 2.80 7.25
CA VAL A 5 -0.04 1.95 6.72
C VAL A 5 1.11 2.86 6.28
N GLY A 6 2.25 2.75 6.97
CA GLY A 6 3.50 3.39 6.55
C GLY A 6 4.00 2.74 5.26
N ILE A 7 4.28 3.56 4.24
CA ILE A 7 4.72 3.08 2.91
C ILE A 7 6.13 3.51 2.54
N GLY A 8 6.71 4.47 3.26
CA GLY A 8 8.06 4.95 3.00
C GLY A 8 8.21 6.45 3.20
N LYS A 9 9.28 7.02 2.62
CA LYS A 9 9.68 8.41 2.88
C LYS A 9 9.16 9.34 1.78
N CYS A 10 8.55 10.46 2.15
CA CYS A 10 8.08 11.46 1.21
C CYS A 10 9.26 12.05 0.44
N ARG A 11 9.25 11.88 -0.89
CA ARG A 11 10.21 12.50 -1.80
C ARG A 11 9.80 13.92 -2.15
N SER A 12 8.53 14.11 -2.51
CA SER A 12 7.97 15.41 -2.89
C SER A 12 6.45 15.40 -2.79
N VAL A 13 5.87 16.53 -2.39
CA VAL A 13 4.42 16.71 -2.31
C VAL A 13 3.96 17.53 -3.53
N LYS A 14 3.04 16.97 -4.32
CA LYS A 14 2.38 17.66 -5.45
C LYS A 14 0.94 18.00 -5.06
N SER A 15 0.27 18.80 -5.89
CA SER A 15 -1.08 19.29 -5.59
C SER A 15 -2.14 18.19 -5.44
N ASP A 16 -2.04 17.08 -6.19
CA ASP A 16 -3.01 15.95 -6.15
C ASP A 16 -2.37 14.62 -5.72
N SER A 17 -1.04 14.56 -5.64
CA SER A 17 -0.30 13.32 -5.42
C SER A 17 0.96 13.53 -4.57
N VAL A 18 1.44 12.47 -3.95
CA VAL A 18 2.71 12.45 -3.21
C VAL A 18 3.61 11.41 -3.86
N ASP A 19 4.85 11.81 -4.13
CA ASP A 19 5.89 10.87 -4.56
C ASP A 19 6.61 10.36 -3.30
N VAL A 20 6.70 9.05 -3.15
CA VAL A 20 7.23 8.38 -1.96
C VAL A 20 8.36 7.45 -2.37
N TRP A 21 9.49 7.54 -1.70
CA TRP A 21 10.53 6.51 -1.76
C TRP A 21 10.10 5.29 -0.99
N VAL A 22 10.04 4.16 -1.69
CA VAL A 22 9.57 2.90 -1.14
C VAL A 22 10.71 1.89 -1.11
N ASP A 23 10.70 1.03 -0.10
CA ASP A 23 11.66 -0.06 0.04
C ASP A 23 11.23 -1.32 -0.72
N GLY A 24 12.12 -2.29 -0.80
CA GLY A 24 11.86 -3.55 -1.50
C GLY A 24 10.65 -4.33 -1.03
N SER A 25 10.23 -4.20 0.23
CA SER A 25 9.05 -4.91 0.74
C SER A 25 7.76 -4.38 0.10
N ILE A 26 7.66 -3.06 -0.07
CA ILE A 26 6.53 -2.39 -0.72
C ILE A 26 6.54 -2.70 -2.21
N VAL A 27 7.71 -2.64 -2.86
CA VAL A 27 7.85 -2.99 -4.29
C VAL A 27 7.42 -4.44 -4.55
N ARG A 28 7.88 -5.39 -3.74
CA ARG A 28 7.52 -6.82 -3.89
C ARG A 28 6.02 -7.08 -3.72
N ARG A 29 5.32 -6.30 -2.88
CA ARG A 29 3.87 -6.41 -2.74
C ARG A 29 3.11 -5.85 -3.94
N LEU A 30 3.57 -4.72 -4.48
CA LEU A 30 2.89 -4.02 -5.58
C LEU A 30 3.20 -4.59 -6.96
N ALA A 31 4.40 -5.15 -7.12
CA ALA A 31 4.92 -5.66 -8.39
C ALA A 31 5.71 -6.97 -8.15
N PRO A 32 5.05 -8.04 -7.68
CA PRO A 32 5.72 -9.31 -7.34
C PRO A 32 6.45 -9.95 -8.54
N GLU A 33 5.93 -9.75 -9.75
CA GLU A 33 6.52 -10.28 -10.98
C GLU A 33 7.75 -9.50 -11.46
N THR A 34 8.03 -8.33 -10.87
CA THR A 34 9.16 -7.49 -11.31
C THR A 34 10.43 -7.85 -10.55
N LYS A 35 11.51 -8.10 -11.29
CA LYS A 35 12.85 -8.34 -10.72
C LYS A 35 13.43 -7.03 -10.17
N TRP A 36 13.00 -6.65 -8.98
CA TRP A 36 13.53 -5.49 -8.27
C TRP A 36 15.04 -5.66 -7.99
N GLN A 37 15.84 -4.72 -8.48
CA GLN A 37 17.31 -4.81 -8.51
C GLN A 37 18.00 -4.03 -7.39
N ARG A 38 17.38 -2.97 -6.84
CA ARG A 38 18.08 -2.03 -5.97
C ARG A 38 17.16 -1.26 -5.02
N ASP A 39 17.55 -1.22 -3.75
CA ASP A 39 16.93 -0.38 -2.72
C ASP A 39 17.09 1.12 -2.97
N GLY A 40 16.08 1.89 -2.56
CA GLY A 40 16.15 3.34 -2.41
C GLY A 40 16.01 4.17 -3.70
N ILE A 41 15.74 3.54 -4.85
CA ILE A 41 15.49 4.24 -6.11
C ILE A 41 14.03 4.16 -6.57
N SER A 42 13.26 3.23 -6.01
CA SER A 42 11.87 3.02 -6.39
C SER A 42 10.97 4.13 -5.84
N VAL A 43 10.10 4.66 -6.70
CA VAL A 43 9.22 5.78 -6.38
C VAL A 43 7.77 5.36 -6.57
N LEU A 44 7.00 5.41 -5.49
CA LEU A 44 5.56 5.22 -5.52
C LEU A 44 4.86 6.58 -5.47
N GLN A 45 4.13 6.90 -6.53
CA GLN A 45 3.22 8.04 -6.55
C GLN A 45 1.83 7.59 -6.12
N VAL A 46 1.34 8.20 -5.04
CA VAL A 46 0.01 7.95 -4.46
C VAL A 46 -0.85 9.22 -4.51
N PRO A 47 -2.17 9.11 -4.72
CA PRO A 47 -3.07 10.26 -4.57
C PRO A 47 -3.04 10.81 -3.14
N ALA A 48 -2.89 12.12 -2.98
CA ALA A 48 -2.80 12.76 -1.66
C ALA A 48 -4.06 12.55 -0.82
N LYS A 49 -5.21 12.39 -1.47
CA LYS A 49 -6.49 12.06 -0.83
C LYS A 49 -6.54 10.69 -0.15
N LEU A 50 -5.58 9.79 -0.41
CA LEU A 50 -5.48 8.48 0.23
C LEU A 50 -4.48 8.49 1.41
N CYS A 51 -3.74 9.59 1.57
CA CYS A 51 -2.83 9.75 2.69
C CYS A 51 -3.60 10.01 3.99
N SER A 52 -3.01 9.58 5.10
CA SER A 52 -3.60 9.77 6.43
C SER A 52 -3.72 11.24 6.77
N ALA A 53 -4.90 11.67 7.21
CA ALA A 53 -5.11 13.02 7.76
C ALA A 53 -4.43 13.21 9.13
N ARG A 54 -4.01 12.11 9.78
CA ARG A 54 -3.35 12.15 11.10
C ARG A 54 -1.86 12.46 10.99
N HIS A 55 -1.25 12.17 9.84
CA HIS A 55 0.17 12.34 9.60
C HIS A 55 0.39 13.41 8.53
N PRO A 56 1.01 14.55 8.87
CA PRO A 56 1.22 15.62 7.90
C PRO A 56 2.18 15.16 6.79
N LEU A 57 1.82 15.46 5.56
CA LEU A 57 2.65 15.22 4.39
C LEU A 57 3.72 16.30 4.30
N ALA A 58 4.96 15.91 4.61
CA ALA A 58 6.13 16.79 4.51
C ALA A 58 7.28 16.05 3.83
N GLU A 59 8.07 16.77 3.01
CA GLU A 59 9.25 16.18 2.38
C GLU A 59 10.22 15.64 3.43
N GLY A 60 10.69 14.42 3.20
CA GLY A 60 11.54 13.71 4.13
C GLY A 60 10.83 13.08 5.34
N ALA A 61 9.54 13.32 5.55
CA ALA A 61 8.75 12.62 6.57
C ALA A 61 8.27 11.25 6.05
N GLU A 62 7.89 10.38 6.97
CA GLU A 62 7.25 9.10 6.62
C GLU A 62 5.80 9.33 6.16
N VAL A 63 5.42 8.66 5.06
CA VAL A 63 4.09 8.75 4.47
C VAL A 63 3.26 7.57 4.91
N PHE A 64 2.06 7.88 5.38
CA PHE A 64 1.08 6.92 5.82
C PHE A 64 -0.16 6.98 4.93
N LEU A 65 -0.69 5.82 4.54
CA LEU A 65 -1.96 5.71 3.85
C LEU A 65 -3.07 5.33 4.82
N ASP A 66 -4.24 5.95 4.65
CA ASP A 66 -5.44 5.61 5.43
C ASP A 66 -6.14 4.40 4.81
N THR A 67 -6.16 3.28 5.54
CA THR A 67 -6.83 2.05 5.07
C THR A 67 -8.34 2.21 4.90
N ALA A 68 -8.97 3.20 5.55
CA ALA A 68 -10.38 3.51 5.35
C ALA A 68 -10.68 4.08 3.96
N LEU A 69 -9.67 4.72 3.33
CA LEU A 69 -9.78 5.36 2.02
C LEU A 69 -9.27 4.45 0.89
N ILE A 70 -8.50 3.42 1.22
CA ILE A 70 -8.05 2.43 0.24
C ILE A 70 -9.17 1.46 -0.09
N THR A 71 -9.46 1.33 -1.38
CA THR A 71 -10.43 0.40 -1.95
C THR A 71 -9.75 -0.53 -2.95
N ALA A 72 -10.44 -1.57 -3.41
CA ALA A 72 -9.94 -2.47 -4.46
C ALA A 72 -9.64 -1.74 -5.79
N SER A 73 -10.24 -0.57 -6.01
CA SER A 73 -9.99 0.28 -7.19
C SER A 73 -8.97 1.39 -6.93
N SER A 74 -8.42 1.51 -5.71
CA SER A 74 -7.39 2.48 -5.39
C SER A 74 -6.07 2.12 -6.08
N VAL A 75 -5.60 3.04 -6.92
CA VAL A 75 -4.46 2.87 -7.79
C VAL A 75 -3.43 3.95 -7.52
N GLY A 76 -2.17 3.54 -7.49
CA GLY A 76 -1.00 4.40 -7.53
C GLY A 76 -0.16 4.11 -8.78
N LYS A 77 0.99 4.76 -8.84
CA LYS A 77 1.96 4.62 -9.92
C LYS A 77 3.31 4.28 -9.32
N LEU A 78 3.87 3.14 -9.67
CA LEU A 78 5.16 2.67 -9.16
C LEU A 78 6.20 2.73 -10.28
N ASP A 79 7.26 3.48 -10.01
CA ASP A 79 8.53 3.41 -10.73
C ASP A 79 9.46 2.49 -9.93
N VAL A 80 9.79 1.33 -10.51
CA VAL A 80 10.54 0.28 -9.81
C VAL A 80 12.05 0.54 -9.84
N ASP A 81 12.56 1.11 -10.93
CA ASP A 81 13.98 1.26 -11.20
C ASP A 81 14.47 2.71 -11.10
N GLY A 82 13.58 3.65 -10.75
CA GLY A 82 13.92 5.07 -10.65
C GLY A 82 14.16 5.73 -12.01
N SER A 83 13.71 5.10 -13.10
CA SER A 83 13.87 5.58 -14.47
C SER A 83 12.92 6.74 -14.82
N GLY A 84 11.87 6.93 -14.02
CA GLY A 84 10.73 7.78 -14.35
C GLY A 84 9.62 7.06 -15.13
N GLU A 85 9.77 5.76 -15.42
CA GLU A 85 8.72 4.95 -16.04
C GLU A 85 7.75 4.40 -14.98
N PHE A 86 6.56 5.00 -14.91
CA PHE A 86 5.57 4.65 -13.91
C PHE A 86 4.59 3.57 -14.40
N ALA A 87 4.60 2.42 -13.74
CA ALA A 87 3.62 1.35 -13.92
C ALA A 87 2.42 1.50 -12.97
N LYS A 88 1.25 1.04 -13.38
CA LYS A 88 0.04 1.04 -12.54
C LYS A 88 0.19 0.06 -11.37
N ALA A 89 0.07 0.56 -10.15
CA ALA A 89 0.19 -0.25 -8.92
C ALA A 89 -1.14 -0.27 -8.15
N ARG A 90 -1.57 -1.45 -7.69
CA ARG A 90 -2.79 -1.59 -6.88
C ARG A 90 -2.48 -1.36 -5.40
N LEU A 91 -2.92 -0.22 -4.86
CA LEU A 91 -2.62 0.15 -3.45
C LEU A 91 -3.34 -0.76 -2.44
N SER A 92 -4.41 -1.43 -2.86
CA SER A 92 -5.08 -2.45 -2.05
C SER A 92 -4.16 -3.60 -1.62
N LEU A 93 -3.07 -3.86 -2.36
CA LEU A 93 -2.08 -4.90 -2.01
C LEU A 93 -1.19 -4.51 -0.82
N LEU A 94 -1.19 -3.24 -0.43
CA LEU A 94 -0.46 -2.75 0.75
C LEU A 94 -1.27 -2.91 2.02
N VAL A 95 -2.59 -2.96 1.90
CA VAL A 95 -3.49 -3.19 3.03
C VAL A 95 -3.37 -4.67 3.39
N PRO A 96 -2.98 -5.01 4.63
CA PRO A 96 -3.08 -6.38 5.09
C PRO A 96 -4.55 -6.80 4.91
N VAL A 97 -4.78 -7.88 4.16
CA VAL A 97 -6.08 -8.53 4.16
C VAL A 97 -6.27 -9.00 5.60
N VAL A 98 -7.05 -8.25 6.37
CA VAL A 98 -7.61 -8.78 7.60
C VAL A 98 -8.59 -9.83 7.09
N ASP A 99 -8.16 -11.09 7.10
CA ASP A 99 -9.06 -12.21 6.94
C ASP A 99 -10.13 -12.08 8.02
N THR A 100 -11.25 -11.47 7.66
CA THR A 100 -12.53 -11.78 8.28
C THR A 100 -13.02 -13.10 7.70
N GLU A 101 -12.17 -14.13 7.62
CA GLU A 101 -12.67 -15.49 7.64
C GLU A 101 -13.15 -15.74 9.06
N VAL A 102 -14.43 -15.42 9.28
CA VAL A 102 -15.23 -16.03 10.33
C VAL A 102 -15.12 -17.53 10.08
N THR A 103 -14.21 -18.20 10.78
CA THR A 103 -14.14 -19.67 10.76
C THR A 103 -15.53 -20.16 11.15
N PRO A 104 -16.27 -20.86 10.26
CA PRO A 104 -17.57 -21.39 10.65
C PRO A 104 -17.35 -22.33 11.84
N PRO A 105 -18.21 -22.28 12.89
CA PRO A 105 -18.05 -23.18 14.02
C PRO A 105 -18.05 -24.62 13.51
N PRO A 106 -17.24 -25.52 14.09
CA PRO A 106 -17.24 -26.91 13.68
C PRO A 106 -18.66 -27.45 13.82
N SER A 107 -19.27 -27.80 12.69
CA SER A 107 -20.59 -28.40 12.63
C SER A 107 -20.54 -29.66 13.50
N ARG A 108 -21.10 -29.59 14.72
CA ARG A 108 -21.28 -30.75 15.59
C ARG A 108 -22.06 -31.76 14.76
N LYS A 109 -21.40 -32.86 14.38
CA LYS A 109 -22.10 -34.06 13.94
C LYS A 109 -22.97 -34.52 15.11
N ALA A 110 -24.25 -34.14 15.08
CA ALA A 110 -25.27 -34.81 15.85
C ALA A 110 -25.52 -36.16 15.16
N SER A 111 -24.78 -37.19 15.58
CA SER A 111 -25.16 -38.58 15.32
C SER A 111 -25.61 -39.21 16.64
N TRP A 112 -26.88 -38.98 16.96
CA TRP A 112 -27.65 -39.82 17.86
C TRP A 112 -28.71 -40.54 17.04
N ARG A 113 -28.48 -41.85 16.83
CA ARG A 113 -29.40 -43.00 16.76
C ARG A 113 -28.84 -44.06 15.84
#